data_AF-A0A936K2K9-F1
#
_entry.id   AF-A0A936K2K9-F1
#
_cell.length_a   1.000
_cell.length_b   1.000
_cell.length_c   1.000
_cell.angle_alpha   90.00
_cell.angle_beta   90.00
_cell.angle_gamma   90.00
#
_symmetry.space_group_name_H-M   'P 1'
#
loop_
_entity.id
_entity.type
_entity.pdbx_description
1 polymer ?
#
loop_
_entity_poly.entity_id
_entity_poly.type
_entity_poly.pdbx_seq_one_letter_code
_entity_poly.pdbx_strand_id
1 'polypeptide(L)'
;MGRRDNLEEMVAWTMKYCQHYDPSGVTMIGGKEPHGHCKAGVVYLDQFGRAPKEDAAEHTAAGLGGYYPSAGIFKRMCCTDGGKRSEEEQRAMCPKWLRATREEGEQRFRELQESDARFKKVMPVVSVWRKKPPRGKAEVIECPACGGRLHLSQAAYNGHVHGQCETEGCVSWME
;
A
#
# COMPACT_ATOMS: atom_id res chain seq x y z
N MET A 1 18.13 -24.95 -18.67
CA MET A 1 17.30 -23.97 -17.93
C MET A 1 17.62 -24.11 -16.46
N GLY A 2 18.49 -23.23 -15.97
CA GLY A 2 19.12 -23.38 -14.66
C GLY A 2 18.27 -22.74 -13.56
N ARG A 3 18.42 -23.24 -12.34
CA ARG A 3 17.71 -22.75 -11.14
C ARG A 3 17.92 -21.23 -10.85
N ARG A 4 18.88 -20.58 -11.52
CA ARG A 4 19.16 -19.13 -11.46
C ARG A 4 18.24 -18.27 -12.36
N ASP A 5 17.81 -18.80 -13.51
CA ASP A 5 16.90 -18.07 -14.43
C ASP A 5 15.54 -17.79 -13.77
N ASN A 6 15.19 -18.59 -12.75
CA ASN A 6 13.97 -18.47 -11.96
C ASN A 6 14.08 -17.41 -10.83
N LEU A 7 15.31 -17.04 -10.40
CA LEU A 7 15.49 -16.08 -9.31
C LEU A 7 15.26 -14.64 -9.78
N GLU A 8 15.79 -14.26 -10.94
CA GLU A 8 15.54 -12.93 -11.52
C GLU A 8 14.06 -12.76 -11.89
N GLU A 9 13.42 -13.80 -12.44
CA GLU A 9 11.97 -13.79 -12.71
C GLU A 9 11.18 -13.69 -11.40
N MET A 10 11.55 -14.44 -10.35
CA MET A 10 10.94 -14.32 -9.02
C MET A 10 11.11 -12.93 -8.41
N VAL A 11 12.31 -12.33 -8.53
CA VAL A 11 12.59 -10.99 -8.01
C VAL A 11 11.79 -9.96 -8.80
N ALA A 12 11.83 -9.99 -10.13
CA ALA A 12 11.03 -9.09 -10.98
C ALA A 12 9.53 -9.23 -10.71
N TRP A 13 9.03 -10.46 -10.56
CA TRP A 13 7.65 -10.74 -10.16
C TRP A 13 7.35 -10.18 -8.77
N THR A 14 8.21 -10.44 -7.79
CA THR A 14 8.07 -9.92 -6.42
C THR A 14 8.07 -8.40 -6.42
N MET A 15 8.91 -7.75 -7.21
CA MET A 15 9.02 -6.30 -7.29
C MET A 15 7.84 -5.66 -8.01
N LYS A 16 7.28 -6.35 -9.01
CA LYS A 16 6.13 -5.89 -9.79
C LYS A 16 4.79 -6.10 -9.07
N TYR A 17 4.65 -7.19 -8.32
CA TYR A 17 3.37 -7.62 -7.74
C TYR A 17 3.31 -7.53 -6.21
N CYS A 18 4.46 -7.37 -5.51
CA CYS A 18 4.48 -6.89 -4.13
C CYS A 18 4.60 -5.36 -4.13
N GLN A 19 3.53 -4.71 -3.66
CA GLN A 19 3.17 -3.32 -3.95
C GLN A 19 4.12 -2.16 -3.62
N HIS A 20 5.35 -2.35 -3.14
CA HIS A 20 6.12 -1.24 -2.57
C HIS A 20 7.62 -1.21 -2.93
N TYR A 21 7.99 -1.46 -4.19
CA TYR A 21 9.34 -1.12 -4.64
C TYR A 21 9.32 0.00 -5.68
N ASP A 22 9.63 1.22 -5.25
CA ASP A 22 10.02 2.32 -6.12
C ASP A 22 11.55 2.33 -6.24
N PRO A 23 12.14 2.09 -7.42
CA PRO A 23 13.59 2.13 -7.62
C PRO A 23 14.17 3.55 -7.59
N SER A 24 13.35 4.60 -7.54
CA SER A 24 13.80 6.01 -7.62
C SER A 24 14.04 6.68 -6.26
N GLY A 25 13.76 6.02 -5.14
CA GLY A 25 14.16 6.50 -3.81
C GLY A 25 13.52 7.82 -3.34
N VAL A 26 12.44 8.30 -3.95
CA VAL A 26 11.77 9.54 -3.54
C VAL A 26 10.25 9.36 -3.50
N THR A 27 9.70 9.09 -2.32
CA THR A 27 8.29 9.41 -2.02
C THR A 27 8.22 10.53 -1.00
N MET A 28 8.05 11.75 -1.50
CA MET A 28 7.60 12.92 -0.74
C MET A 28 6.07 12.93 -0.70
N ILE A 29 5.43 12.51 0.39
CA ILE A 29 4.15 13.09 0.86
C ILE A 29 4.15 13.07 2.39
N GLY A 30 4.01 14.26 2.99
CA GLY A 30 4.04 14.48 4.43
C GLY A 30 2.83 13.91 5.18
N GLY A 31 3.09 13.48 6.42
CA GLY A 31 2.08 13.20 7.43
C GLY A 31 2.11 11.77 7.97
N LYS A 32 3.09 11.47 8.84
CA LYS A 32 3.11 10.38 9.84
C LYS A 32 2.48 9.03 9.42
N GLU A 33 3.29 8.17 8.81
CA GLU A 33 3.53 6.75 9.19
C GLU A 33 4.34 6.05 8.07
N PRO A 34 5.42 5.29 8.37
CA PRO A 34 6.17 4.56 7.35
C PRO A 34 5.61 3.14 7.21
N HIS A 35 4.80 2.88 6.17
CA HIS A 35 4.37 1.52 5.84
C HIS A 35 4.84 1.12 4.45
N GLY A 36 6.09 0.66 4.37
CA GLY A 36 6.59 -0.13 3.26
C GLY A 36 6.67 -1.60 3.69
N HIS A 37 5.64 -2.39 3.39
CA HIS A 37 5.65 -3.83 3.67
C HIS A 37 5.34 -4.67 2.43
N CYS A 38 6.34 -5.44 2.00
CA CYS A 38 6.11 -6.63 1.18
C CYS A 38 5.28 -7.62 2.01
N LYS A 39 4.03 -7.92 1.58
CA LYS A 39 3.13 -8.86 2.25
C LYS A 39 3.50 -10.34 2.02
N ALA A 40 4.52 -10.62 1.21
CA ALA A 40 5.14 -11.94 1.18
C ALA A 40 6.16 -11.97 2.32
N GLY A 41 5.97 -12.85 3.31
CA GLY A 41 6.86 -13.04 4.46
C GLY A 41 8.23 -13.59 4.07
N VAL A 42 8.93 -12.92 3.17
CA VAL A 42 10.35 -13.13 2.92
C VAL A 42 11.07 -12.57 4.14
N VAL A 43 11.83 -13.37 4.87
CA VAL A 43 12.72 -12.81 5.90
C VAL A 43 13.93 -12.26 5.15
N TYR A 44 13.93 -10.96 4.83
CA TYR A 44 15.04 -10.33 4.08
C TYR A 44 16.39 -10.52 4.79
N LEU A 45 16.39 -10.61 6.12
CA LEU A 45 17.57 -10.91 6.95
C LEU A 45 18.22 -12.26 6.63
N ASP A 46 17.43 -13.28 6.30
CA ASP A 46 17.94 -14.63 6.02
C ASP A 46 18.40 -14.76 4.56
N GLN A 47 17.86 -13.92 3.65
CA GLN A 47 18.12 -14.02 2.21
C GLN A 47 19.18 -13.02 1.70
N PHE A 48 19.30 -11.85 2.34
CA PHE A 48 20.19 -10.76 1.92
C PHE A 48 21.17 -10.31 3.01
N GLY A 49 21.13 -10.93 4.20
CA GLY A 49 21.94 -10.52 5.35
C GLY A 49 21.48 -9.19 5.97
N ARG A 50 22.14 -8.78 7.07
CA ARG A 50 22.01 -7.38 7.53
C ARG A 50 22.75 -6.50 6.52
N ALA A 51 22.14 -5.39 6.11
CA ALA A 51 22.90 -4.34 5.44
C ALA A 51 24.12 -3.98 6.32
N PRO A 52 25.33 -3.85 5.74
CA PRO A 52 26.53 -3.51 6.49
C PRO A 52 26.30 -2.24 7.32
N LYS A 53 26.83 -2.20 8.55
CA LYS A 53 26.75 -0.99 9.40
C LYS A 53 27.39 0.25 8.75
N GLU A 54 28.21 0.02 7.75
CA GLU A 54 28.99 0.98 6.99
C GLU A 54 28.08 1.98 6.25
N ASP A 55 26.91 1.53 5.80
CA ASP A 55 25.97 2.33 5.01
C ASP A 55 25.13 3.29 5.87
N ALA A 56 25.15 3.14 7.20
CA ALA A 56 24.37 3.98 8.12
C ALA A 56 24.83 5.46 8.10
N ALA A 57 26.12 5.69 7.84
CA ALA A 57 26.68 7.04 7.71
C ALA A 57 26.21 7.72 6.42
N GLU A 58 26.16 6.98 5.30
CA GLU A 58 25.66 7.48 4.02
C GLU A 58 24.17 7.80 4.07
N HIS A 59 23.36 6.95 4.70
CA HIS A 59 21.93 7.22 4.92
C HIS A 59 21.69 8.50 5.74
N THR A 60 22.52 8.74 6.75
CA THR A 60 22.45 9.96 7.57
C THR A 60 22.88 11.18 6.74
N ALA A 61 23.95 11.07 5.96
CA ALA A 61 24.44 12.14 5.10
C ALA A 61 23.45 12.51 3.97
N ALA A 62 22.67 11.55 3.48
CA ALA A 62 21.61 11.76 2.48
C ALA A 62 20.34 12.43 3.05
N GLY A 63 20.28 12.74 4.36
CA GLY A 63 19.13 13.40 4.97
C GLY A 63 17.90 12.51 5.16
N LEU A 64 18.06 11.19 5.03
CA LEU A 64 16.95 10.21 5.07
C LEU A 64 16.46 9.86 6.50
N GLY A 65 16.90 10.59 7.53
CA GLY A 65 16.62 10.27 8.93
C GLY A 65 17.43 9.05 9.41
N GLY A 66 17.64 8.94 10.72
CA GLY A 66 18.51 7.91 11.31
C GLY A 66 18.13 6.48 10.87
N TYR A 67 19.14 5.64 10.68
CA TYR A 67 19.01 4.22 10.33
C TYR A 67 18.05 3.52 11.28
N TYR A 68 16.82 3.26 10.85
CA TYR A 68 15.92 2.35 11.53
C TYR A 68 16.26 0.94 11.05
N PRO A 69 16.94 0.08 11.85
CA PRO A 69 17.16 -1.32 11.49
C PRO A 69 15.85 -2.14 11.46
N SER A 70 14.70 -1.48 11.62
CA SER A 70 13.37 -2.03 11.60
C SER A 70 12.64 -1.74 10.30
N ALA A 71 13.28 -1.95 9.14
CA ALA A 71 12.57 -2.54 8.00
C ALA A 71 12.24 -4.01 8.34
N GLY A 72 11.63 -4.21 9.51
CA GLY A 72 11.12 -5.47 9.97
C GLY A 72 9.93 -5.78 9.09
N ILE A 73 10.07 -6.80 8.27
CA ILE A 73 8.93 -7.46 7.68
C ILE A 73 8.09 -7.90 8.86
N PHE A 74 6.94 -7.26 9.04
CA PHE A 74 5.97 -7.72 10.01
C PHE A 74 5.65 -9.16 9.63
N LYS A 75 6.26 -10.12 10.32
CA LYS A 75 5.81 -11.50 10.30
C LYS A 75 4.34 -11.41 10.65
N ARG A 76 3.46 -11.80 9.72
CA ARG A 76 2.02 -11.82 9.96
C ARG A 76 1.74 -12.89 11.00
N MET A 77 1.80 -12.37 12.20
CA MET A 77 1.68 -12.98 13.50
C MET A 77 0.35 -13.74 13.57
N CYS A 78 0.39 -15.03 13.93
CA CYS A 78 -0.79 -15.89 13.91
C CYS A 78 -1.85 -15.40 14.91
N CYS A 79 -3.13 -15.34 14.54
CA CYS A 79 -4.20 -14.99 15.49
C CYS A 79 -4.15 -15.95 16.70
N THR A 80 -4.06 -15.41 17.92
CA THR A 80 -4.11 -16.21 19.17
C THR A 80 -5.30 -15.77 20.00
N ASP A 81 -5.97 -16.74 20.63
CA ASP A 81 -7.26 -16.54 21.31
C ASP A 81 -7.14 -15.90 22.72
N GLY A 82 -6.02 -15.26 23.05
CA GLY A 82 -5.79 -14.74 24.40
C GLY A 82 -4.77 -13.59 24.52
N GLY A 83 -4.34 -13.00 23.40
CA GLY A 83 -3.47 -11.80 23.39
C GLY A 83 -2.02 -12.00 23.88
N LYS A 84 -1.72 -13.05 24.66
CA LYS A 84 -0.37 -13.43 25.03
C LYS A 84 0.15 -14.50 24.07
N ARG A 85 1.43 -14.41 23.71
CA ARG A 85 2.11 -15.37 22.84
C ARG A 85 3.48 -15.68 23.39
N SER A 86 3.84 -16.95 23.33
CA SER A 86 5.23 -17.35 23.53
C SER A 86 6.11 -16.80 22.42
N GLU A 87 7.41 -16.70 22.68
CA GLU A 87 8.39 -16.29 21.67
C GLU A 87 8.41 -17.28 20.48
N GLU A 88 8.13 -18.55 20.74
CA GLU A 88 8.02 -19.60 19.72
C GLU A 88 6.79 -19.40 18.83
N GLU A 89 5.63 -19.08 19.40
CA GLU A 89 4.39 -18.76 18.66
C GLU A 89 4.53 -17.48 17.82
N GLN A 90 5.33 -16.51 18.27
CA GLN A 90 5.66 -15.32 17.49
C GLN A 90 6.56 -15.65 16.29
N ARG A 91 7.41 -16.68 16.41
CA ARG A 91 8.33 -17.13 15.34
C ARG A 91 7.66 -18.10 14.37
N ALA A 92 6.68 -18.88 14.83
CA ALA A 92 5.97 -19.87 14.03
C ALA A 92 5.19 -19.22 12.88
N MET A 93 5.22 -19.85 11.70
CA MET A 93 4.30 -19.49 10.62
C MET A 93 2.89 -19.89 11.00
N CYS A 94 1.94 -18.99 10.78
CA CYS A 94 0.56 -19.27 11.12
C CYS A 94 -0.04 -20.36 10.24
N PRO A 95 -0.57 -21.48 10.77
CA PRO A 95 -1.20 -22.51 9.94
C PRO A 95 -2.45 -22.02 9.20
N LYS A 96 -3.13 -21.01 9.77
CA LYS A 96 -4.29 -20.34 9.15
C LYS A 96 -3.89 -19.32 8.08
N TRP A 97 -2.60 -19.03 7.91
CA TRP A 97 -2.14 -18.10 6.89
C TRP A 97 -2.03 -18.79 5.55
N LEU A 98 -2.96 -18.44 4.67
CA LEU A 98 -2.93 -18.83 3.27
C LEU A 98 -2.21 -17.73 2.48
N ARG A 99 -1.08 -18.10 1.87
CA ARG A 99 -0.39 -17.22 0.92
C ARG A 99 -1.21 -17.20 -0.36
N ALA A 100 -1.50 -15.99 -0.87
CA ALA A 100 -2.11 -15.85 -2.19
C ALA A 100 -1.23 -16.57 -3.23
N THR A 101 -1.89 -17.30 -4.12
CA THR A 101 -1.27 -17.87 -5.32
C THR A 101 -0.73 -16.76 -6.22
N ARG A 102 0.11 -17.13 -7.18
CA ARG A 102 0.66 -16.17 -8.16
C ARG A 102 -0.47 -15.48 -8.91
N GLU A 103 -1.44 -16.27 -9.35
CA GLU A 103 -2.60 -15.87 -10.13
C GLU A 103 -3.48 -14.88 -9.34
N GLU A 104 -3.77 -15.18 -8.07
CA GLU A 104 -4.52 -14.26 -7.19
C GLU A 104 -3.77 -12.94 -6.95
N GLY A 105 -2.44 -12.99 -6.80
CA GLY A 105 -1.59 -11.81 -6.65
C GLY A 105 -1.62 -10.91 -7.87
N GLU A 106 -1.49 -11.50 -9.06
CA GLU A 106 -1.54 -10.78 -10.34
C GLU A 106 -2.93 -10.18 -10.58
N GLN A 107 -4.01 -10.91 -10.28
CA GLN A 107 -5.38 -10.42 -10.42
C GLN A 107 -5.64 -9.21 -9.51
N ARG A 108 -5.29 -9.32 -8.23
CA ARG A 108 -5.42 -8.20 -7.28
C ARG A 108 -4.62 -6.97 -7.72
N PHE A 109 -3.44 -7.18 -8.31
CA PHE A 109 -2.62 -6.08 -8.81
C PHE A 109 -3.28 -5.37 -10.00
N ARG A 110 -3.91 -6.12 -10.91
CA ARG A 110 -4.69 -5.54 -12.01
C ARG A 110 -5.85 -4.71 -11.47
N GLU A 111 -6.63 -5.25 -10.53
CA GLU A 111 -7.75 -4.55 -9.90
C GLU A 111 -7.30 -3.23 -9.23
N LEU A 112 -6.14 -3.24 -8.57
CA LEU A 112 -5.61 -2.05 -7.90
C LEU A 112 -5.10 -1.01 -8.89
N GLN A 113 -4.44 -1.42 -9.98
CA GLN A 113 -4.06 -0.51 -11.05
C GLN A 113 -5.27 0.10 -11.75
N GLU A 114 -6.31 -0.69 -12.02
CA GLU A 114 -7.55 -0.21 -12.61
C GLU A 114 -8.27 0.78 -11.69
N SER A 115 -8.31 0.48 -10.39
CA SER A 115 -8.84 1.39 -9.37
C SER A 115 -8.05 2.69 -9.35
N ASP A 116 -6.72 2.62 -9.27
CA ASP A 116 -5.84 3.79 -9.28
C ASP A 116 -6.02 4.65 -10.54
N ALA A 117 -6.16 4.02 -11.71
CA ALA A 117 -6.44 4.72 -12.96
C ALA A 117 -7.78 5.48 -12.92
N ARG A 118 -8.82 4.92 -12.29
CA ARG A 118 -10.09 5.62 -12.06
C ARG A 118 -9.92 6.78 -11.07
N PHE A 119 -9.22 6.55 -9.96
CA PHE A 119 -8.94 7.58 -8.95
C PHE A 119 -8.15 8.76 -9.52
N LYS A 120 -7.14 8.51 -10.35
CA LYS A 120 -6.35 9.55 -11.04
C LYS A 120 -7.19 10.49 -11.89
N LYS A 121 -8.28 10.01 -12.49
CA LYS A 121 -9.23 10.83 -13.25
C LYS A 121 -10.16 11.66 -12.35
N VAL A 122 -10.60 11.08 -11.24
CA VAL A 122 -11.62 11.66 -10.35
C VAL A 122 -11.02 12.70 -9.40
N MET A 123 -9.84 12.43 -8.83
CA MET A 123 -9.26 13.23 -7.76
C MET A 123 -8.97 14.71 -8.12
N PRO A 124 -8.52 15.06 -9.34
CA PRO A 124 -8.37 16.47 -9.72
C PRO A 124 -9.69 17.26 -9.65
N VAL A 125 -10.80 16.65 -10.09
CA VAL A 125 -12.13 17.27 -10.05
C VAL A 125 -12.62 17.42 -8.62
N VAL A 126 -12.46 16.37 -7.80
CA VAL A 126 -12.80 16.40 -6.37
C VAL A 126 -11.98 17.45 -5.62
N SER A 127 -10.69 17.61 -5.94
CA SER A 127 -9.81 18.61 -5.32
C SER A 127 -10.28 20.05 -5.57
N VAL A 128 -10.74 20.35 -6.79
CA VAL A 128 -11.36 21.65 -7.11
C VAL A 128 -12.71 21.79 -6.41
N TRP A 129 -13.56 20.76 -6.47
CA TRP A 129 -14.85 20.74 -5.80
C TRP A 129 -14.72 21.00 -4.29
N ARG A 130 -13.79 20.34 -3.61
CA ARG A 130 -13.52 20.43 -2.16
C ARG A 130 -13.25 21.86 -1.68
N LYS A 131 -12.64 22.70 -2.52
CA LYS A 131 -12.27 24.08 -2.17
C LYS A 131 -13.43 25.08 -2.28
N LYS A 132 -14.53 24.73 -2.96
CA LYS A 132 -15.68 25.63 -3.09
C LYS A 132 -16.35 25.84 -1.71
N PRO A 133 -16.71 27.06 -1.30
CA PRO A 133 -17.56 27.25 -0.13
C PRO A 133 -19.03 26.88 -0.45
N PRO A 134 -19.88 26.59 0.55
CA PRO A 134 -19.55 26.42 1.97
C PRO A 134 -18.88 25.05 2.25
N ARG A 135 -18.26 24.90 3.42
CA ARG A 135 -17.84 23.60 3.95
C ARG A 135 -19.08 22.85 4.46
N GLY A 136 -19.07 21.52 4.41
CA GLY A 136 -20.24 20.74 4.87
C GLY A 136 -21.33 20.60 3.79
N LYS A 137 -20.93 20.29 2.56
CA LYS A 137 -21.83 20.24 1.40
C LYS A 137 -21.91 18.84 0.81
N ALA A 138 -22.99 18.58 0.07
CA ALA A 138 -23.15 17.37 -0.73
C ALA A 138 -23.60 17.76 -2.13
N GLU A 139 -23.10 17.05 -3.14
CA GLU A 139 -23.41 17.30 -4.55
C GLU A 139 -23.31 16.00 -5.34
N VAL A 140 -24.08 15.90 -6.42
CA VAL A 140 -23.94 14.83 -7.40
C VAL A 140 -23.35 15.43 -8.67
N ILE A 141 -22.18 14.95 -9.07
CA ILE A 141 -21.50 15.37 -10.29
C ILE A 141 -21.41 14.19 -11.28
N GLU A 142 -21.15 14.49 -12.55
CA GLU A 142 -20.80 13.46 -13.52
C GLU A 142 -19.42 12.87 -13.19
N CYS A 143 -19.31 11.53 -13.17
CA CYS A 143 -18.11 10.82 -12.81
C CYS A 143 -17.07 10.86 -13.93
N PRO A 144 -15.89 11.48 -13.73
CA PRO A 144 -14.85 11.56 -14.77
C PRO A 144 -14.29 10.20 -15.22
N ALA A 145 -14.47 9.14 -14.43
CA ALA A 145 -13.98 7.82 -14.76
C ALA A 145 -14.90 7.03 -15.69
N CYS A 146 -16.23 7.19 -15.57
CA CYS A 146 -17.21 6.35 -16.26
C CYS A 146 -18.43 7.09 -16.85
N GLY A 147 -18.56 8.41 -16.66
CA GLY A 147 -19.73 9.20 -17.08
C GLY A 147 -21.00 8.99 -16.24
N GLY A 148 -20.97 8.10 -15.25
CA GLY A 148 -22.09 7.87 -14.32
C GLY A 148 -22.26 9.00 -13.30
N ARG A 149 -23.13 8.79 -12.31
CA ARG A 149 -23.36 9.77 -11.23
C ARG A 149 -22.42 9.50 -10.06
N LEU A 150 -21.68 10.53 -9.63
CA LEU A 150 -20.77 10.48 -8.49
C LEU A 150 -21.33 11.35 -7.36
N HIS A 151 -21.72 10.71 -6.27
CA HIS A 151 -22.18 11.36 -5.05
C HIS A 151 -20.96 11.77 -4.25
N LEU A 152 -20.83 13.07 -3.98
CA LEU A 152 -19.79 13.64 -3.13
C LEU A 152 -20.44 14.24 -1.88
N SER A 153 -19.83 14.00 -0.73
CA SER A 153 -20.17 14.70 0.50
C SER A 153 -18.90 15.11 1.23
N GLN A 154 -18.92 16.30 1.83
CA GLN A 154 -17.84 16.82 2.65
C GLN A 154 -18.36 17.02 4.06
N ALA A 155 -17.69 16.43 5.05
CA ALA A 155 -18.04 16.65 6.44
C ALA A 155 -17.77 18.10 6.87
N ALA A 156 -18.74 18.73 7.53
CA ALA A 156 -18.62 20.11 8.00
C ALA A 156 -17.49 20.26 9.03
N TYR A 157 -17.36 19.28 9.93
CA TYR A 157 -16.43 19.31 11.05
C TYR A 157 -14.96 19.16 10.62
N ASN A 158 -14.58 18.01 10.04
CA ASN A 158 -13.18 17.68 9.72
C ASN A 158 -12.82 17.93 8.23
N GLY A 159 -13.81 18.17 7.36
CA GLY A 159 -13.56 18.48 5.95
C GLY A 159 -13.14 17.27 5.11
N HIS A 160 -13.28 16.07 5.64
CA HIS A 160 -13.08 14.81 4.93
C HIS A 160 -14.16 14.65 3.86
N VAL A 161 -13.76 14.12 2.70
CA VAL A 161 -14.64 13.94 1.55
C VAL A 161 -14.94 12.46 1.37
N HIS A 162 -16.22 12.13 1.24
CA HIS A 162 -16.68 10.81 0.85
C HIS A 162 -17.16 10.88 -0.59
N GLY A 163 -16.87 9.85 -1.37
CA GLY A 163 -17.31 9.75 -2.75
C GLY A 163 -17.81 8.35 -3.08
N GLN A 164 -18.96 8.27 -3.74
CA GLN A 164 -19.53 7.00 -4.20
C GLN A 164 -20.14 7.17 -5.59
N CYS A 165 -19.62 6.46 -6.58
CA CYS A 165 -20.25 6.38 -7.89
C CYS A 165 -21.38 5.35 -7.88
N GLU A 166 -22.48 5.64 -8.59
CA GLU A 166 -23.60 4.70 -8.78
C GLU A 166 -23.23 3.52 -9.69
N THR A 167 -22.23 3.68 -10.57
CA THR A 167 -21.76 2.61 -11.45
C THR A 167 -21.04 1.53 -10.66
N GLU A 168 -21.50 0.28 -10.79
CA GLU A 168 -20.89 -0.89 -10.13
C GLU A 168 -19.40 -1.04 -10.48
N GLY A 169 -18.57 -1.31 -9.46
CA GLY A 169 -17.12 -1.48 -9.62
C GLY A 169 -16.32 -0.20 -9.93
N CYS A 170 -16.95 0.97 -9.90
CA CYS A 170 -16.27 2.25 -10.14
C CYS A 170 -15.58 2.78 -8.86
N VAL A 171 -15.55 4.10 -8.66
CA VAL A 171 -14.89 4.72 -7.51
C VAL A 171 -15.81 4.79 -6.28
N SER A 172 -15.25 4.42 -5.13
CA SER A 172 -15.85 4.56 -3.82
C SER A 172 -14.74 4.78 -2.79
N TRP A 173 -14.85 5.83 -1.97
CA TRP A 173 -13.89 6.11 -0.90
C TRP A 173 -14.48 6.92 0.24
N MET A 174 -13.80 6.84 1.38
CA MET A 174 -14.01 7.62 2.59
C MET A 174 -12.65 8.09 3.08
N GLU A 175 -12.43 9.40 3.14
CA GLU A 175 -11.23 9.99 3.76
C GLU A 175 -11.29 9.93 5.28
#